data_AF-A0A142FWD2-F1
#
_entry.id   AF-A0A142FWD2-F1
#
_cell.length_a   1.000
_cell.length_b   1.000
_cell.length_c   1.000
_cell.angle_alpha   90.00
_cell.angle_beta   90.00
_cell.angle_gamma   90.00
#
_symmetry.space_group_name_H-M   'P 1'
#
loop_
_entity.id
_entity.type
_entity.pdbx_description
1 polymer ?
#
loop_
_entity_poly.entity_id
_entity_poly.type
_entity_poly.pdbx_seq_one_letter_code
_entity_poly.pdbx_strand_id
1 'polypeptide(L)'
;MAELILFNKPFQVLSQFTDERQNNPRATLADWIRKPGFYPAGRLDYDSEGLLLLTNHGPLQHRIAAPDNKMPKTYWVQVEGEISQQAIEQLCQGVKLKDGLTRPATARRMNEPTVWPRFPPVRHRETIPTSWLELTITEGRNRQVRRMTAAVGYPTLRLIRYRIGDWTLDNLAPGQYRLEAVHLPDSPVTSKPKPGRHKSRPFRHRRPR
;
A
#
# COMPACT_ATOMS: atom_id res chain seq x y z
N MET A 1 -17.80 -2.10 16.33
CA MET A 1 -17.65 -2.33 14.87
C MET A 1 -16.89 -1.16 14.28
N ALA A 2 -15.84 -1.41 13.52
CA ALA A 2 -15.12 -0.36 12.80
C ALA A 2 -15.63 -0.29 11.36
N GLU A 3 -15.86 0.93 10.84
CA GLU A 3 -16.22 1.11 9.44
C GLU A 3 -14.97 1.13 8.56
N LEU A 4 -15.06 0.47 7.41
CA LEU A 4 -14.01 0.41 6.42
C LEU A 4 -14.59 0.77 5.05
N ILE A 5 -13.98 1.73 4.37
CA ILE A 5 -14.25 2.02 2.97
C ILE A 5 -13.24 1.27 2.13
N LEU A 6 -13.73 0.45 1.21
CA LEU A 6 -12.96 -0.13 0.12
C LEU A 6 -13.17 0.77 -1.09
N PHE A 7 -12.10 1.42 -1.56
CA PHE A 7 -12.14 2.33 -2.70
C PHE A 7 -11.27 1.79 -3.83
N ASN A 8 -11.81 1.72 -5.04
CA ASN A 8 -11.01 1.47 -6.22
C ASN A 8 -10.43 2.81 -6.72
N LYS A 9 -9.22 3.13 -6.27
CA LYS A 9 -8.55 4.40 -6.57
C LYS A 9 -8.18 4.47 -8.06
N PRO A 10 -8.67 5.48 -8.81
CA PRO A 10 -8.25 5.70 -10.18
C PRO A 10 -6.76 6.05 -10.31
N PHE A 11 -6.24 5.93 -11.54
CA PHE A 11 -4.90 6.38 -11.90
C PHE A 11 -4.80 7.91 -11.75
N GLN A 12 -3.62 8.42 -11.39
CA GLN A 12 -3.38 9.86 -11.18
C GLN A 12 -4.28 10.51 -10.13
N VAL A 13 -4.54 9.77 -9.04
CA VAL A 13 -5.25 10.29 -7.86
C VAL A 13 -4.36 10.15 -6.64
N LEU A 14 -4.24 11.22 -5.84
CA LEU A 14 -3.48 11.19 -4.60
C LEU A 14 -4.21 10.39 -3.52
N SER A 15 -3.47 9.62 -2.70
CA SER A 15 -4.01 8.97 -1.50
C SER A 15 -4.11 9.94 -0.31
N GLN A 16 -4.80 11.05 -0.51
CA GLN A 16 -5.07 12.09 0.50
C GLN A 16 -6.25 12.95 0.03
N PHE A 17 -6.86 13.71 0.95
CA PHE A 17 -8.04 14.55 0.67
C PHE A 17 -7.71 15.99 0.24
N THR A 18 -6.44 16.40 0.35
CA THR A 18 -6.00 17.76 0.05
C THR A 18 -4.74 17.71 -0.81
N ASP A 19 -4.69 18.49 -1.89
CA ASP A 19 -3.44 18.74 -2.62
C ASP A 19 -2.85 20.09 -2.16
N GLU A 20 -1.54 20.12 -1.96
CA GLU A 20 -0.79 21.30 -1.50
C GLU A 20 -0.39 22.23 -2.66
N ARG A 21 -0.60 21.79 -3.91
CA ARG A 21 -0.30 22.59 -5.11
C ARG A 21 -1.32 23.72 -5.28
N GLN A 22 -0.80 24.95 -5.39
CA GLN A 22 -1.63 26.14 -5.65
C GLN A 22 -2.10 26.20 -7.11
N ASN A 23 -1.23 25.81 -8.06
CA ASN A 23 -1.53 25.84 -9.49
C ASN A 23 -1.68 24.42 -10.03
N ASN A 24 -2.74 24.17 -10.80
CA ASN A 24 -3.09 22.88 -11.40
C ASN A 24 -3.15 21.74 -10.35
N PRO A 25 -4.14 21.78 -9.43
CA PRO A 25 -4.26 20.79 -8.38
C PRO A 25 -4.50 19.40 -8.99
N ARG A 26 -3.84 18.39 -8.41
CA ARG A 26 -4.05 17.00 -8.76
C ARG A 26 -5.35 16.52 -8.14
N ALA A 27 -5.95 15.52 -8.76
CA ALA A 27 -7.09 14.82 -8.20
C ALA A 27 -6.76 14.17 -6.84
N THR A 28 -7.74 14.18 -5.94
CA THR A 28 -7.62 13.73 -4.54
C THR A 28 -8.79 12.84 -4.15
N LEU A 29 -8.72 12.19 -2.99
CA LEU A 29 -9.83 11.37 -2.50
C LEU A 29 -11.14 12.17 -2.29
N ALA A 30 -11.04 13.49 -2.13
CA ALA A 30 -12.20 14.37 -1.96
C ALA A 30 -13.10 14.42 -3.20
N ASP A 31 -12.58 14.10 -4.39
CA ASP A 31 -13.36 14.10 -5.63
C ASP A 31 -14.33 12.90 -5.70
N TRP A 32 -14.06 11.84 -4.93
CA TRP A 32 -14.85 10.60 -4.93
C TRP A 32 -15.53 10.29 -3.60
N ILE A 33 -14.94 10.69 -2.47
CA ILE A 33 -15.38 10.28 -1.14
C ILE A 33 -15.79 11.50 -0.33
N ARG A 34 -17.09 11.63 -0.06
CA ARG A 34 -17.69 12.69 0.77
C ARG A 34 -18.05 12.16 2.17
N LYS A 35 -17.10 11.49 2.83
CA LYS A 35 -17.26 10.94 4.21
C LYS A 35 -16.19 11.50 5.14
N PRO A 36 -16.53 12.53 5.95
CA PRO A 36 -15.61 13.11 6.93
C PRO A 36 -15.09 12.06 7.94
N GLY A 37 -13.88 12.27 8.44
CA GLY A 37 -13.25 11.42 9.46
C GLY A 37 -12.64 10.12 8.94
N PHE A 38 -12.85 9.75 7.67
CA PHE A 38 -12.15 8.62 7.05
C PHE A 38 -10.79 9.04 6.53
N TYR A 39 -9.78 8.25 6.83
CA TYR A 39 -8.41 8.45 6.35
C TYR A 39 -7.84 7.17 5.74
N PRO A 40 -6.92 7.27 4.76
CA PRO A 40 -6.28 6.10 4.17
C PRO A 40 -5.57 5.22 5.21
N ALA A 41 -5.97 3.94 5.26
CA ALA A 41 -5.30 2.89 5.99
C ALA A 41 -4.16 2.33 5.13
N GLY A 42 -3.08 3.11 5.05
CA GLY A 42 -1.97 2.88 4.14
C GLY A 42 -2.16 3.62 2.81
N ARG A 43 -1.03 3.93 2.15
CA ARG A 43 -1.03 4.74 0.93
C ARG A 43 -0.99 3.86 -0.32
N LEU A 44 -1.45 4.42 -1.42
CA LEU A 44 -1.24 3.93 -2.78
C LEU A 44 -0.66 5.07 -3.62
N ASP A 45 0.36 4.79 -4.43
CA ASP A 45 1.03 5.85 -5.18
C ASP A 45 0.09 6.54 -6.16
N TYR A 46 0.41 7.80 -6.48
CA TYR A 46 -0.35 8.62 -7.44
C TYR A 46 -0.56 7.90 -8.78
N ASP A 47 0.48 7.27 -9.28
CA ASP A 47 0.53 6.53 -10.54
C ASP A 47 0.17 5.04 -10.39
N SER A 48 -0.45 4.64 -9.28
CA SER A 48 -0.98 3.28 -9.10
C SER A 48 -2.50 3.30 -9.02
N GLU A 49 -3.12 2.17 -9.29
CA GLU A 49 -4.58 1.98 -9.36
C GLU A 49 -5.04 0.91 -8.36
N GLY A 50 -6.34 0.84 -8.10
CA GLY A 50 -6.94 -0.26 -7.38
C GLY A 50 -7.18 0.02 -5.90
N LEU A 51 -7.19 -1.05 -5.11
CA LEU A 51 -7.75 -1.06 -3.77
C LEU A 51 -7.00 -0.13 -2.83
N LEU A 52 -7.71 0.85 -2.29
CA LEU A 52 -7.32 1.70 -1.19
C LEU A 52 -8.34 1.52 -0.07
N LEU A 53 -7.86 1.22 1.13
CA LEU A 53 -8.70 1.11 2.30
C LEU A 53 -8.68 2.44 3.04
N LEU A 54 -9.84 2.90 3.50
CA LEU A 54 -9.95 4.05 4.39
C LEU A 54 -10.77 3.67 5.62
N THR A 55 -10.39 4.18 6.78
CA THR A 55 -11.14 3.97 8.02
C THR A 55 -11.09 5.21 8.89
N ASN A 56 -12.10 5.37 9.74
CA ASN A 56 -12.14 6.36 10.82
C ASN A 56 -11.69 5.77 12.17
N HIS A 57 -11.26 4.50 12.20
CA HIS A 57 -10.91 3.78 13.42
C HIS A 57 -9.40 3.52 13.54
N GLY A 58 -8.73 4.20 14.46
CA GLY A 58 -7.27 4.15 14.67
C GLY A 58 -6.69 2.74 14.83
N PRO A 59 -7.24 1.87 15.70
CA PRO A 59 -6.76 0.49 15.83
C PRO A 59 -6.83 -0.33 14.52
N LEU A 60 -7.88 -0.13 13.70
CA LEU A 60 -8.00 -0.79 12.40
C LEU A 60 -6.96 -0.25 11.42
N GLN A 61 -6.77 1.08 11.40
CA GLN A 61 -5.76 1.74 10.59
C GLN A 61 -4.36 1.22 10.92
N HIS A 62 -4.00 1.11 12.21
CA HIS A 62 -2.73 0.55 12.65
C HIS A 62 -2.58 -0.92 12.19
N ARG A 63 -3.61 -1.75 12.40
CA ARG A 63 -3.62 -3.15 11.95
C ARG A 63 -3.36 -3.29 10.44
N ILE A 64 -3.92 -2.39 9.63
CA ILE A 64 -3.76 -2.42 8.18
C ILE A 64 -2.40 -1.86 7.71
N ALA A 65 -1.97 -0.73 8.28
CA ALA A 65 -0.93 0.10 7.71
C ALA A 65 0.44 0.01 8.42
N ALA A 66 0.51 -0.54 9.64
CA ALA A 66 1.78 -0.55 10.37
C ALA A 66 2.85 -1.37 9.62
N PRO A 67 4.11 -0.91 9.56
CA PRO A 67 5.20 -1.60 8.88
C PRO A 67 5.43 -3.04 9.36
N ASP A 68 5.17 -3.28 10.65
CA ASP A 68 5.31 -4.60 11.28
C ASP A 68 4.16 -5.55 10.93
N ASN A 69 3.01 -4.99 10.51
CA ASN A 69 1.87 -5.77 10.10
C ASN A 69 2.09 -6.31 8.70
N LYS A 70 2.39 -7.62 8.65
CA LYS A 70 2.70 -8.40 7.45
C LYS A 70 1.48 -8.66 6.56
N MET A 71 0.46 -7.80 6.58
CA MET A 71 -0.77 -8.05 5.83
C MET A 71 -0.45 -8.12 4.33
N PRO A 72 -0.74 -9.26 3.68
CA PRO A 72 -0.38 -9.47 2.28
C PRO A 72 -1.13 -8.50 1.39
N LYS A 73 -0.42 -8.00 0.39
CA LYS A 73 -0.96 -7.10 -0.65
C LYS A 73 -0.67 -7.74 -1.98
N THR A 74 -1.71 -8.08 -2.72
CA THR A 74 -1.61 -8.68 -4.04
C THR A 74 -1.82 -7.61 -5.10
N TYR A 75 -0.91 -7.57 -6.06
CA TYR A 75 -0.89 -6.63 -7.17
C TYR A 75 -0.98 -7.38 -8.48
N TRP A 76 -1.77 -6.85 -9.40
CA TRP A 76 -1.68 -7.18 -10.83
C TRP A 76 -0.78 -6.14 -11.48
N VAL A 77 0.27 -6.64 -12.13
CA VAL A 77 1.37 -5.82 -12.63
C VAL A 77 1.52 -6.09 -14.11
N GLN A 78 1.35 -5.06 -14.92
CA GLN A 78 1.75 -5.10 -16.33
C GLN A 78 3.19 -4.63 -16.43
N VAL A 79 4.04 -5.41 -17.09
CA VAL A 79 5.46 -5.09 -17.30
C VAL A 79 5.80 -5.03 -18.78
N GLU A 80 6.85 -4.28 -19.12
CA GLU A 80 7.47 -4.36 -20.45
C GLU A 80 8.12 -5.73 -20.65
N GLY A 81 7.99 -6.28 -21.85
CA GLY A 81 8.55 -7.58 -22.22
C GLY A 81 7.72 -8.78 -21.74
N GLU A 82 8.18 -9.97 -22.11
CA GLU A 82 7.66 -11.23 -21.61
C GLU A 82 8.46 -11.69 -20.39
N ILE A 83 7.84 -11.61 -19.21
CA ILE A 83 8.51 -11.98 -17.96
C ILE A 83 8.89 -13.46 -17.95
N SER A 84 10.19 -13.72 -17.73
CA SER A 84 10.73 -15.08 -17.70
C SER A 84 10.42 -15.78 -16.38
N GLN A 85 10.44 -17.11 -16.42
CA GLN A 85 10.29 -17.94 -15.22
C GLN A 85 11.41 -17.66 -14.20
N GLN A 86 12.64 -17.45 -14.67
CA GLN A 86 13.78 -17.09 -13.82
C GLN A 86 13.56 -15.76 -13.08
N ALA A 87 13.00 -14.74 -13.75
CA ALA A 87 12.69 -13.47 -13.11
C ALA A 87 11.59 -13.60 -12.06
N ILE A 88 10.57 -14.45 -12.31
CA ILE A 88 9.53 -14.77 -11.33
C ILE A 88 10.15 -15.44 -10.10
N GLU A 89 11.07 -16.40 -10.28
CA GLU A 89 11.76 -17.07 -9.19
C GLU A 89 12.60 -16.10 -8.35
N GLN A 90 13.30 -15.15 -9.00
CA GLN A 90 14.03 -14.09 -8.30
C GLN A 90 13.09 -13.20 -7.47
N LEU A 91 11.93 -12.82 -8.00
CA LEU A 91 10.92 -12.07 -7.25
C LEU A 91 10.42 -12.85 -6.03
N CYS A 92 10.21 -14.16 -6.17
CA CYS A 92 9.76 -15.04 -5.09
C CYS A 92 10.81 -15.18 -3.98
N GLN A 93 12.08 -15.36 -4.33
CA GLN A 93 13.20 -15.50 -3.38
C GLN A 93 13.54 -14.18 -2.68
N GLY A 94 13.24 -13.06 -3.34
CA GLY A 94 13.56 -11.72 -2.87
C GLY A 94 14.72 -11.11 -3.67
N VAL A 95 14.62 -9.81 -3.91
CA VAL A 95 15.53 -9.06 -4.77
C VAL A 95 16.26 -7.98 -3.98
N LYS A 96 17.54 -7.75 -4.30
CA LYS A 96 18.33 -6.72 -3.63
C LYS A 96 17.98 -5.35 -4.19
N LEU A 97 17.37 -4.51 -3.36
CA LEU A 97 17.08 -3.11 -3.68
C LEU A 97 18.08 -2.18 -2.96
N LYS A 98 18.05 -0.88 -3.29
CA LYS A 98 18.95 0.13 -2.69
C LYS A 98 18.84 0.20 -1.17
N ASP A 99 17.65 -0.01 -0.64
CA ASP A 99 17.30 0.01 0.78
C ASP A 99 17.42 -1.39 1.44
N GLY A 100 18.04 -2.37 0.78
CA GLY A 100 18.24 -3.74 1.27
C GLY A 100 17.46 -4.83 0.52
N LEU A 101 17.66 -6.10 0.92
CA LEU A 101 16.99 -7.27 0.36
C LEU A 101 15.47 -7.23 0.68
N THR A 102 14.61 -7.54 -0.29
CA THR A 102 13.17 -7.70 -0.03
C THR A 102 12.91 -9.00 0.71
N ARG A 103 11.79 -9.05 1.43
CA ARG A 103 11.24 -10.31 1.94
C ARG A 103 10.85 -11.22 0.75
N PRO A 104 10.78 -12.54 0.97
CA PRO A 104 10.19 -13.45 0.02
C PRO A 104 8.77 -13.01 -0.36
N ALA A 105 8.41 -13.25 -1.62
CA ALA A 105 7.12 -12.88 -2.19
C ALA A 105 6.49 -14.09 -2.88
N THR A 106 5.22 -13.95 -3.27
CA THR A 106 4.58 -14.89 -4.19
C THR A 106 4.38 -14.19 -5.50
N ALA A 107 4.98 -14.70 -6.57
CA ALA A 107 4.84 -14.16 -7.92
C ALA A 107 4.43 -15.27 -8.89
N ARG A 108 3.54 -14.96 -9.83
CA ARG A 108 3.20 -15.87 -10.93
C ARG A 108 2.81 -15.07 -12.18
N ARG A 109 3.17 -15.59 -13.36
CA ARG A 109 2.64 -15.06 -14.62
C ARG A 109 1.11 -15.24 -14.62
N MET A 110 0.41 -14.27 -15.20
CA MET A 110 -1.03 -14.36 -15.41
C MET A 110 -1.39 -13.88 -16.81
N ASN A 111 -2.55 -14.31 -17.29
CA ASN A 111 -3.15 -13.72 -18.48
C ASN A 111 -3.56 -12.28 -18.19
N GLU A 112 -3.70 -11.48 -19.24
CA GLU A 112 -4.23 -10.11 -19.10
C GLU A 112 -5.60 -10.15 -18.43
N PRO A 113 -5.78 -9.47 -17.28
CA PRO A 113 -7.04 -9.48 -16.58
C PRO A 113 -8.05 -8.56 -17.29
N THR A 114 -9.33 -8.92 -17.23
CA THR A 114 -10.41 -8.02 -17.65
C THR A 114 -10.57 -6.89 -16.63
N VAL A 115 -9.89 -5.77 -16.88
CA VAL A 115 -9.92 -4.56 -16.05
C VAL A 115 -10.38 -3.36 -16.87
N TRP A 116 -10.75 -2.29 -16.19
CA TRP A 116 -11.12 -1.03 -16.81
C TRP A 116 -9.98 -0.42 -17.65
N PRO A 117 -10.30 0.40 -18.66
CA PRO A 117 -9.30 1.15 -19.41
C PRO A 117 -8.62 2.19 -18.50
N ARG A 118 -7.32 2.40 -18.70
CA ARG A 118 -6.56 3.44 -17.98
C ARG A 118 -6.57 4.74 -18.77
N PHE A 119 -6.74 5.88 -18.10
CA PHE A 119 -6.55 7.20 -18.69
C PHE A 119 -5.49 8.01 -17.92
N PRO A 120 -4.43 8.53 -18.57
CA PRO A 120 -4.03 8.21 -19.96
C PRO A 120 -3.67 6.72 -20.13
N PRO A 121 -3.78 6.18 -21.36
CA PRO A 121 -3.47 4.77 -21.62
C PRO A 121 -2.01 4.43 -21.30
N VAL A 122 -1.73 3.14 -21.17
CA VAL A 122 -0.35 2.65 -21.15
C VAL A 122 0.29 2.97 -22.49
N ARG A 123 1.51 3.53 -22.48
CA ARG A 123 2.23 3.83 -23.71
C ARG A 123 2.59 2.51 -24.38
N HIS A 124 1.88 2.19 -25.46
CA HIS A 124 2.13 1.01 -26.26
C HIS A 124 3.29 1.27 -27.23
N ARG A 125 4.16 0.27 -27.41
CA ARG A 125 5.19 0.25 -28.45
C ARG A 125 5.02 -1.06 -29.19
N GLU A 126 4.71 -1.01 -30.49
CA GLU A 126 4.41 -2.20 -31.29
C GLU A 126 5.51 -3.25 -31.27
N THR A 127 6.77 -2.82 -31.10
CA THR A 127 7.94 -3.70 -31.11
C THR A 127 8.26 -4.34 -29.76
N ILE A 128 7.59 -3.94 -28.67
CA ILE A 128 7.88 -4.45 -27.32
C ILE A 128 6.62 -5.09 -26.76
N PRO A 129 6.58 -6.42 -26.58
CA PRO A 129 5.43 -7.08 -25.98
C PRO A 129 5.26 -6.64 -24.53
N THR A 130 4.09 -6.90 -23.95
CA THR A 130 3.86 -6.72 -22.52
C THR A 130 3.34 -8.01 -21.92
N SER A 131 3.59 -8.21 -20.64
CA SER A 131 3.07 -9.37 -19.91
C SER A 131 2.55 -8.96 -18.55
N TRP A 132 1.69 -9.81 -18.00
CA TRP A 132 1.08 -9.60 -16.70
C TRP A 132 1.60 -10.62 -15.68
N LEU A 133 1.79 -10.16 -14.45
CA LEU A 133 2.03 -11.01 -13.31
C LEU A 133 1.16 -10.60 -12.12
N GLU A 134 0.83 -11.60 -11.31
CA GLU A 134 0.32 -11.39 -9.97
C GLU A 134 1.50 -11.44 -8.99
N LEU A 135 1.65 -10.40 -8.17
CA LEU A 135 2.71 -10.29 -7.17
C LEU A 135 2.12 -9.98 -5.81
N THR A 136 2.34 -10.86 -4.83
CA THR A 136 1.93 -10.69 -3.43
C THR A 136 3.13 -10.43 -2.54
N ILE A 137 3.12 -9.30 -1.84
CA ILE A 137 4.16 -8.91 -0.87
C ILE A 137 3.56 -8.67 0.52
N THR A 138 4.36 -8.91 1.56
CA THR A 138 3.99 -8.69 2.98
C THR A 138 4.78 -7.54 3.61
N GLU A 139 5.27 -6.62 2.79
CA GLU A 139 5.96 -5.40 3.17
C GLU A 139 5.44 -4.24 2.31
N GLY A 140 5.84 -3.01 2.64
CA GLY A 140 5.29 -1.80 2.03
C GLY A 140 6.34 -0.71 1.82
N ARG A 141 7.52 -1.07 1.28
CA ARG A 141 8.59 -0.08 1.02
C ARG A 141 8.18 0.84 -0.12
N ASN A 142 8.76 2.04 -0.16
CA ASN A 142 8.45 3.04 -1.19
C ASN A 142 8.56 2.43 -2.60
N ARG A 143 7.49 2.50 -3.41
CA ARG A 143 7.44 2.00 -4.79
C ARG A 143 7.95 0.57 -4.98
N GLN A 144 7.82 -0.28 -3.96
CA GLN A 144 8.54 -1.55 -3.90
C GLN A 144 8.31 -2.44 -5.12
N VAL A 145 7.05 -2.71 -5.49
CA VAL A 145 6.71 -3.58 -6.65
C VAL A 145 7.41 -3.11 -7.92
N ARG A 146 7.35 -1.80 -8.21
CA ARG A 146 7.97 -1.21 -9.40
C ARG A 146 9.49 -1.36 -9.39
N ARG A 147 10.12 -1.20 -8.23
CA ARG A 147 11.56 -1.38 -8.06
C ARG A 147 11.95 -2.86 -8.18
N MET A 148 11.13 -3.77 -7.66
CA MET A 148 11.36 -5.21 -7.77
C MET A 148 11.31 -5.66 -9.21
N THR A 149 10.25 -5.32 -9.96
CA THR A 149 10.13 -5.78 -11.36
C THR A 149 11.23 -5.17 -12.24
N ALA A 150 11.58 -3.89 -12.02
CA ALA A 150 12.70 -3.26 -12.73
C ALA A 150 14.05 -3.91 -12.40
N ALA A 151 14.29 -4.32 -11.15
CA ALA A 151 15.54 -4.97 -10.74
C ALA A 151 15.77 -6.33 -11.42
N VAL A 152 14.69 -7.04 -11.78
CA VAL A 152 14.75 -8.30 -12.54
C VAL A 152 14.64 -8.09 -14.05
N GLY A 153 14.72 -6.84 -14.53
CA GLY A 153 14.76 -6.51 -15.97
C GLY A 153 13.41 -6.21 -16.62
N TYR A 154 12.31 -6.14 -15.87
CA TYR A 154 10.95 -5.98 -16.38
C TYR A 154 10.24 -4.75 -15.79
N PRO A 155 10.50 -3.53 -16.27
CA PRO A 155 9.90 -2.31 -15.75
C PRO A 155 8.36 -2.35 -15.73
N THR A 156 7.76 -1.87 -14.64
CA THR A 156 6.29 -1.82 -14.49
C THR A 156 5.66 -0.70 -15.32
N LEU A 157 4.71 -1.06 -16.19
CA LEU A 157 3.88 -0.15 -16.99
C LEU A 157 2.58 0.25 -16.29
N ARG A 158 1.92 -0.72 -15.64
CA ARG A 158 0.64 -0.54 -14.94
C ARG A 158 0.66 -1.34 -13.64
N LEU A 159 0.14 -0.76 -12.58
CA LEU A 159 0.13 -1.37 -11.25
C LEU A 159 -1.24 -1.22 -10.62
N ILE A 160 -1.94 -2.34 -10.44
CA ILE A 160 -3.27 -2.39 -9.82
C ILE A 160 -3.13 -3.19 -8.52
N ARG A 161 -3.41 -2.57 -7.38
CA ARG A 161 -3.50 -3.32 -6.12
C ARG A 161 -4.86 -4.01 -6.08
N TYR A 162 -4.89 -5.31 -6.32
CA TYR A 162 -6.13 -6.07 -6.39
C TYR A 162 -6.68 -6.44 -5.01
N ARG A 163 -5.80 -6.79 -4.06
CA ARG A 163 -6.20 -7.31 -2.75
C ARG A 163 -5.29 -6.83 -1.62
N ILE A 164 -5.87 -6.63 -0.45
CA ILE A 164 -5.18 -6.39 0.82
C ILE A 164 -5.82 -7.32 1.87
N GLY A 165 -5.07 -8.27 2.42
CA GLY A 165 -5.64 -9.28 3.31
C GLY A 165 -6.82 -9.99 2.63
N ASP A 166 -7.98 -9.94 3.28
CA ASP A 166 -9.23 -10.56 2.79
C ASP A 166 -10.05 -9.64 1.87
N TRP A 167 -9.65 -8.36 1.74
CA TRP A 167 -10.38 -7.37 0.94
C TRP A 167 -9.90 -7.34 -0.51
N THR A 168 -10.82 -7.50 -1.45
CA THR A 168 -10.56 -7.50 -2.89
C THR A 168 -11.25 -6.34 -3.61
N LEU A 169 -10.86 -6.12 -4.86
CA LEU A 169 -11.52 -5.21 -5.80
C LEU A 169 -12.79 -5.78 -6.45
N ASP A 170 -13.20 -6.99 -6.08
CA ASP A 170 -14.32 -7.64 -6.75
C ASP A 170 -15.58 -6.78 -6.67
N ASN A 171 -16.27 -6.68 -7.80
CA ASN A 171 -17.47 -5.87 -7.97
C ASN A 171 -17.30 -4.37 -7.63
N LEU A 172 -16.08 -3.82 -7.77
CA LEU A 172 -15.80 -2.42 -7.50
C LEU A 172 -15.15 -1.73 -8.70
N ALA A 173 -15.93 -0.95 -9.46
CA ALA A 173 -15.41 -0.21 -10.61
C ALA A 173 -14.53 0.99 -10.18
N PRO A 174 -13.67 1.53 -11.06
CA PRO A 174 -12.84 2.70 -10.74
C PRO A 174 -13.65 3.88 -10.23
N GLY A 175 -13.15 4.53 -9.17
CA GLY A 175 -13.83 5.66 -8.56
C GLY A 175 -15.02 5.28 -7.69
N GLN A 176 -15.46 4.01 -7.70
CA GLN A 176 -16.46 3.53 -6.77
C GLN A 176 -15.83 3.13 -5.44
N TYR A 177 -16.62 3.26 -4.38
CA TYR A 177 -16.30 2.72 -3.07
C TYR A 177 -17.49 1.95 -2.51
N ARG A 178 -17.21 1.03 -1.59
CA ARG A 178 -18.21 0.33 -0.78
C ARG A 178 -17.81 0.34 0.69
N LEU A 179 -18.79 0.26 1.57
CA LEU A 179 -18.60 0.18 3.02
C LEU A 179 -18.62 -1.28 3.48
N GLU A 180 -17.75 -1.58 4.43
CA GLU A 180 -17.78 -2.83 5.18
C GLU A 180 -17.70 -2.55 6.68
N ALA A 181 -18.41 -3.36 7.46
CA ALA A 181 -18.27 -3.41 8.91
C ALA A 181 -17.21 -4.44 9.26
N VAL A 182 -16.15 -4.02 9.97
CA VAL A 182 -15.07 -4.89 10.42
C VAL A 182 -15.20 -5.12 11.93
N HIS A 183 -15.29 -6.39 12.31
CA HIS A 183 -15.17 -6.81 13.69
C HIS A 183 -13.69 -6.96 14.04
N LEU A 184 -13.17 -6.01 14.81
CA LEU A 184 -11.87 -6.18 15.46
C LEU A 184 -12.10 -7.08 16.68
N PRO A 185 -11.33 -8.17 16.85
CA PRO A 185 -11.32 -8.87 18.13
C PRO A 185 -10.81 -7.89 19.19
N ASP A 186 -11.45 -7.89 20.36
CA ASP A 186 -10.98 -7.11 21.51
C ASP A 186 -9.55 -7.57 21.84
N SER A 187 -8.57 -6.75 21.49
CA SER A 187 -7.21 -6.99 21.94
C SER A 187 -7.10 -6.45 23.36
N PRO A 188 -6.73 -7.26 24.36
CA PRO A 188 -6.58 -6.76 25.71
C PRO A 188 -5.47 -5.71 25.70
N VAL A 189 -5.81 -4.52 26.21
CA VAL A 189 -4.87 -3.42 26.42
C VAL A 189 -3.84 -3.91 27.43
N THR A 190 -2.73 -4.48 26.98
CA THR A 190 -1.55 -4.64 27.83
C THR A 190 -0.90 -3.27 27.94
N SER A 191 -1.43 -2.47 28.85
CA SER A 191 -0.77 -1.27 29.34
C SER A 191 0.54 -1.70 30.00
N LYS A 192 1.66 -1.63 29.28
CA LYS A 192 2.97 -1.66 29.93
C LYS A 192 3.05 -0.47 30.89
N PRO A 193 3.24 -0.68 32.21
CA PRO A 193 3.38 0.44 33.13
C PRO A 193 4.63 1.24 32.77
N LYS A 194 4.47 2.56 32.63
CA LYS A 194 5.59 3.49 32.43
C LYS A 194 6.58 3.33 33.59
N PRO A 195 7.90 3.18 33.35
CA PRO A 195 8.87 3.17 34.44
C PRO A 195 8.82 4.52 35.15
N GLY A 196 8.64 4.46 36.47
CA GLY A 196 8.48 5.62 37.33
C GLY A 196 9.64 6.60 37.20
N ARG A 197 9.31 7.90 37.14
CA ARG A 197 10.26 9.00 37.27
C ARG A 197 11.11 8.79 38.53
N HIS A 198 12.41 8.56 38.35
CA HIS A 198 13.38 8.63 39.43
C HIS A 198 13.31 10.02 40.07
N LYS A 199 12.87 10.08 41.34
CA LYS A 199 12.94 11.32 42.12
C LYS A 199 14.42 11.71 42.30
N SER A 200 14.72 12.95 41.94
CA SER A 200 15.96 13.67 42.16
C SER A 200 16.45 13.56 43.61
N ARG A 201 17.72 13.20 43.79
CA ARG A 201 18.44 13.27 45.07
C ARG A 201 18.51 14.73 45.55
N PRO A 202 18.37 15.02 46.85
CA PRO A 202 18.54 16.37 47.34
C PRO A 202 20.04 16.73 47.40
N PHE A 203 20.36 17.92 46.92
CA PHE A 203 21.61 18.63 47.18
C PHE A 203 21.81 18.77 48.70
N ARG A 204 22.95 18.29 49.23
CA ARG A 204 23.44 18.69 50.55
C ARG A 204 24.55 19.72 50.37
N HIS A 205 24.29 20.94 50.81
CA HIS A 205 25.26 22.03 50.87
C HIS A 205 25.79 22.18 52.31
N ARG A 206 27.12 22.36 52.41
CA ARG A 206 27.91 23.09 53.45
C ARG A 206 28.10 22.39 54.83
N ARG A 207 29.34 22.00 55.19
CA ARG A 207 30.50 22.73 55.83
C ARG A 207 30.45 22.62 57.37
N PRO A 208 31.50 22.93 58.15
CA PRO A 208 32.97 22.73 58.00
C PRO A 208 33.62 22.13 59.28
N ARG A 209 34.88 21.68 59.19
CA ARG A 209 35.97 21.96 60.16
C ARG A 209 37.29 21.46 59.57
#